data_AF-A0A166E6I7-F1
#
_entry.id   AF-A0A166E6I7-F1
#
_cell.length_a   1.000
_cell.length_b   1.000
_cell.length_c   1.000
_cell.angle_alpha   90.00
_cell.angle_beta   90.00
_cell.angle_gamma   90.00
#
_symmetry.space_group_name_H-M   'P 1'
#
loop_
_entity.id
_entity.type
_entity.pdbx_description
1 polymer ?
#
loop_
_entity_poly.entity_id
_entity_poly.type
_entity_poly.pdbx_seq_one_letter_code
_entity_poly.pdbx_strand_id
1 'polypeptide(L)'
;MTADKMPLEGDNSYGFKRGIGIDYFGGAPGITTIRFDGDLTLSDFKIRLEGGDLVFYLIDPANPNQPLNEIADVFYFDNWIAGDHGIERFEFADGTVFSNLTVSSSGYVKYYGTDGNDIFNGTSAGEEIYGSAGADIIDGGGGNNVIRYSNSTEGVSVNLDTGAMSGGDAEGDQLSNIKTVFGSNHDDVIIGDDSNNGLYALDGDDHLEGGAGDDWLNAYGSGDNYLDGGTGNDTVRYRWSKSAVTVNLVDQTKNEGDADGDTLVSIENVMGSNSYDDHITGDADNNKLWGYGGNDTLDGGDGNDTLLGGKGNDILKAGNGIDILEGGAGDDEFHYGEGVTTFCYDLGDGNDTIHVNHDVDSSYNDKIVFGPGISPDEITVTRQGEGTDKYGTERNDLDLLLTFKDGGSILIKDAFFLGANPLTFGEFHFSDGTVWNWESFNKCVSKRQVMEKIFLMVL
;
A
#
# COMPACT_ATOMS: atom_id res chain seq x y z
N MET A 1 48.13 1.84 -14.30
CA MET A 1 48.46 3.13 -14.96
C MET A 1 47.88 4.21 -14.08
N THR A 2 48.61 5.32 -13.92
CA THR A 2 48.32 6.36 -12.93
C THR A 2 47.01 7.06 -13.24
N ALA A 3 46.09 7.07 -12.28
CA ALA A 3 44.92 7.92 -12.28
C ALA A 3 45.30 9.38 -12.56
N ASP A 4 44.42 10.10 -13.25
CA ASP A 4 44.54 11.51 -13.61
C ASP A 4 44.22 12.38 -12.36
N LYS A 5 45.06 12.25 -11.33
CA LYS A 5 44.85 12.86 -10.00
C LYS A 5 45.22 14.35 -10.04
N MET A 6 44.27 15.25 -9.83
CA MET A 6 44.57 16.65 -9.51
C MET A 6 43.82 17.07 -8.25
N PRO A 7 44.49 17.24 -7.09
CA PRO A 7 43.91 18.06 -6.02
C PRO A 7 43.68 19.45 -6.60
N LEU A 8 42.45 19.94 -6.55
CA LEU A 8 42.15 21.30 -6.97
C LEU A 8 42.68 22.24 -5.89
N GLU A 9 43.61 23.13 -6.24
CA GLU A 9 44.23 24.04 -5.26
C GLU A 9 43.16 24.90 -4.57
N GLY A 10 43.05 24.76 -3.23
CA GLY A 10 42.41 25.75 -2.38
C GLY A 10 41.09 25.38 -1.67
N ASP A 11 40.46 24.22 -1.94
CA ASP A 11 39.12 23.93 -1.39
C ASP A 11 38.77 22.44 -1.24
N ASN A 12 39.56 21.64 -0.48
CA ASN A 12 39.22 20.26 -0.05
C ASN A 12 38.51 19.37 -1.10
N SER A 13 38.86 19.52 -2.38
CA SER A 13 38.09 19.01 -3.50
C SER A 13 38.95 18.20 -4.44
N TYR A 14 38.31 17.22 -5.07
CA TYR A 14 38.95 16.28 -5.97
C TYR A 14 38.22 16.24 -7.31
N GLY A 15 38.91 16.52 -8.41
CA GLY A 15 38.35 16.54 -9.76
C GLY A 15 38.50 15.22 -10.53
N PHE A 16 37.50 14.86 -11.33
CA PHE A 16 37.47 13.71 -12.23
C PHE A 16 37.19 14.11 -13.67
N LYS A 17 37.72 13.33 -14.61
CA LYS A 17 37.42 13.45 -16.05
C LYS A 17 37.24 12.06 -16.65
N ARG A 18 36.47 11.97 -17.73
CA ARG A 18 36.20 10.72 -18.47
C ARG A 18 37.51 10.02 -18.87
N GLY A 19 37.66 8.73 -18.56
CA GLY A 19 38.90 7.96 -18.71
C GLY A 19 38.69 6.46 -18.99
N ILE A 20 39.71 5.62 -18.68
CA ILE A 20 39.58 4.16 -18.59
C ILE A 20 40.33 3.72 -17.32
N GLY A 21 39.62 3.18 -16.32
CA GLY A 21 40.22 2.73 -15.07
C GLY A 21 39.23 2.36 -13.95
N ILE A 22 39.82 1.87 -12.86
CA ILE A 22 39.14 1.69 -11.58
C ILE A 22 39.86 2.58 -10.58
N ASP A 23 39.13 3.48 -9.93
CA ASP A 23 39.64 4.40 -8.92
C ASP A 23 39.03 4.09 -7.56
N TYR A 24 39.84 4.19 -6.50
CA TYR A 24 39.45 3.91 -5.11
C TYR A 24 39.68 5.15 -4.24
N PHE A 25 38.67 5.50 -3.46
CA PHE A 25 38.62 6.64 -2.56
C PHE A 25 38.36 6.16 -1.14
N GLY A 26 39.45 5.93 -0.40
CA GLY A 26 39.40 5.56 1.01
C GLY A 26 40.47 6.28 1.82
N GLY A 27 40.10 6.86 2.96
CA GLY A 27 41.05 7.34 3.98
C GLY A 27 41.89 8.57 3.59
N ALA A 28 41.38 9.49 2.77
CA ALA A 28 42.03 10.76 2.46
C ALA A 28 41.51 11.87 3.40
N PRO A 29 42.15 12.14 4.56
CA PRO A 29 41.69 13.18 5.48
C PRO A 29 41.76 14.55 4.80
N GLY A 30 40.60 15.19 4.64
CA GLY A 30 40.47 16.55 4.13
C GLY A 30 39.94 16.69 2.70
N ILE A 31 39.54 15.62 2.01
CA ILE A 31 38.71 15.73 0.81
C ILE A 31 37.26 15.61 1.25
N THR A 32 36.49 16.67 1.11
CA THR A 32 35.05 16.71 1.43
C THR A 32 34.19 16.83 0.18
N THR A 33 34.77 17.21 -0.96
CA THR A 33 34.04 17.42 -2.21
C THR A 33 34.61 16.60 -3.35
N ILE A 34 33.74 15.87 -4.04
CA ILE A 34 34.03 15.16 -5.28
C ILE A 34 33.45 15.94 -6.46
N ARG A 35 34.29 16.38 -7.40
CA ARG A 35 33.88 17.12 -8.61
C ARG A 35 34.08 16.25 -9.84
N PHE A 36 33.01 15.98 -10.57
CA PHE A 36 33.04 15.39 -11.90
C PHE A 36 33.07 16.51 -12.94
N ASP A 37 34.25 16.79 -13.48
CA ASP A 37 34.48 17.85 -14.46
C ASP A 37 34.31 17.35 -15.91
N GLY A 38 34.36 18.27 -16.87
CA GLY A 38 34.36 17.94 -18.30
C GLY A 38 32.94 17.84 -18.85
N ASP A 39 32.55 16.63 -19.28
CA ASP A 39 31.23 16.32 -19.83
C ASP A 39 30.45 15.32 -18.97
N LEU A 40 30.90 15.05 -17.75
CA LEU A 40 30.30 14.07 -16.84
C LEU A 40 29.12 14.66 -16.07
N THR A 41 27.93 14.12 -16.30
CA THR A 41 26.67 14.47 -15.61
C THR A 41 26.16 13.31 -14.76
N LEU A 42 25.24 13.54 -13.81
CA LEU A 42 24.72 12.46 -12.95
C LEU A 42 24.13 11.28 -13.76
N SER A 43 23.46 11.59 -14.88
CA SER A 43 22.87 10.61 -15.79
C SER A 43 23.89 9.71 -16.52
N ASP A 44 25.18 10.07 -16.53
CA ASP A 44 26.23 9.19 -17.02
C ASP A 44 26.54 8.05 -16.04
N PHE A 45 25.99 8.08 -14.82
CA PHE A 45 26.36 7.15 -13.74
C PHE A 45 25.23 6.21 -13.33
N LYS A 46 25.60 4.97 -13.03
CA LYS A 46 24.85 4.11 -12.12
C LYS A 46 25.52 4.14 -10.75
N ILE A 47 24.71 4.27 -9.69
CA ILE A 47 25.17 4.36 -8.31
C ILE A 47 24.61 3.17 -7.53
N ARG A 48 25.46 2.45 -6.79
CA ARG A 48 25.03 1.36 -5.90
C ARG A 48 26.00 1.17 -4.73
N LEU A 49 25.57 0.39 -3.74
CA LEU A 49 26.46 -0.13 -2.70
C LEU A 49 26.99 -1.51 -3.07
N GLU A 50 28.31 -1.71 -2.97
CA GLU A 50 28.95 -3.02 -3.11
C GLU A 50 29.89 -3.27 -1.93
N GLY A 51 29.65 -4.34 -1.17
CA GLY A 51 30.57 -4.73 -0.09
C GLY A 51 30.73 -3.71 1.05
N GLY A 52 29.89 -2.68 1.11
CA GLY A 52 29.98 -1.56 2.06
C GLY A 52 30.57 -0.26 1.47
N ASP A 53 31.04 -0.32 0.23
CA ASP A 53 31.57 0.81 -0.51
C ASP A 53 30.49 1.39 -1.43
N LEU A 54 30.47 2.70 -1.61
CA LEU A 54 29.63 3.35 -2.61
C LEU A 54 30.36 3.32 -3.94
N VAL A 55 29.67 2.91 -5.00
CA VAL A 55 30.30 2.71 -6.29
C VAL A 55 29.53 3.43 -7.39
N PHE A 56 30.23 4.31 -8.11
CA PHE A 56 29.75 4.97 -9.32
C PHE A 56 30.32 4.25 -10.54
N TYR A 57 29.45 3.82 -11.44
CA TYR A 57 29.82 3.22 -12.73
C TYR A 57 29.43 4.18 -13.83
N LEU A 58 30.38 4.50 -14.71
CA LEU A 58 30.02 5.15 -15.96
C LEU A 58 29.20 4.17 -16.82
N ILE A 59 28.07 4.62 -17.35
CA ILE A 59 27.20 3.81 -18.18
C ILE A 59 27.77 3.78 -19.61
N ASP A 60 27.87 2.59 -20.23
CA ASP A 60 28.01 2.50 -21.69
C ASP A 60 26.64 2.84 -22.32
N PRO A 61 26.50 3.94 -23.07
CA PRO A 61 25.22 4.30 -23.68
C PRO A 61 24.68 3.22 -24.63
N ALA A 62 25.55 2.38 -25.19
CA ALA A 62 25.14 1.28 -26.06
C ALA A 62 24.63 0.06 -25.29
N ASN A 63 25.03 -0.12 -24.02
CA ASN A 63 24.72 -1.32 -23.22
C ASN A 63 24.45 -0.97 -21.73
N PRO A 64 23.44 -0.16 -21.41
CA PRO A 64 23.27 0.40 -20.07
C PRO A 64 23.00 -0.64 -18.97
N ASN A 65 22.56 -1.86 -19.33
CA ASN A 65 22.15 -2.90 -18.37
C ASN A 65 23.13 -4.09 -18.28
N GLN A 66 24.30 -4.02 -18.91
CA GLN A 66 25.27 -5.11 -18.88
C GLN A 66 26.01 -5.17 -17.52
N PRO A 67 26.21 -6.36 -16.91
CA PRO A 67 27.02 -6.49 -15.69
C PRO A 67 28.48 -6.07 -15.94
N LEU A 68 29.03 -5.31 -14.99
CA LEU A 68 30.01 -4.23 -15.19
C LEU A 68 31.45 -4.54 -14.75
N ASN A 69 31.92 -5.78 -14.91
CA ASN A 69 33.30 -6.10 -14.52
C ASN A 69 34.35 -5.78 -15.60
N GLU A 70 33.97 -5.38 -16.83
CA GLU A 70 34.90 -5.29 -17.98
C GLU A 70 34.73 -4.10 -18.96
N ILE A 71 33.73 -3.21 -18.80
CA ILE A 71 33.34 -2.29 -19.90
C ILE A 71 33.37 -0.77 -19.62
N ALA A 72 33.60 -0.29 -18.39
CA ALA A 72 33.54 1.16 -18.09
C ALA A 72 34.45 1.60 -16.92
N ASP A 73 34.55 2.93 -16.74
CA ASP A 73 35.15 3.56 -15.56
C ASP A 73 34.33 3.29 -14.30
N VAL A 74 35.02 2.93 -13.21
CA VAL A 74 34.38 2.66 -11.92
C VAL A 74 35.09 3.42 -10.80
N PHE A 75 34.31 4.12 -9.99
CA PHE A 75 34.78 4.88 -8.83
C PHE A 75 34.24 4.24 -7.55
N TYR A 76 35.13 3.74 -6.71
CA TYR A 76 34.82 3.17 -5.40
C TYR A 76 35.09 4.21 -4.32
N PHE A 77 34.12 4.43 -3.44
CA PHE A 77 34.22 5.25 -2.25
C PHE A 77 34.13 4.31 -1.04
N ASP A 78 35.30 4.03 -0.47
CA ASP A 78 35.50 2.99 0.54
C ASP A 78 34.81 3.34 1.86
N ASN A 79 34.30 2.32 2.54
CA ASN A 79 33.68 2.43 3.88
C ASN A 79 32.49 3.40 3.94
N TRP A 80 31.74 3.56 2.84
CA TRP A 80 30.58 4.45 2.79
C TRP A 80 29.59 4.18 3.91
N ILE A 81 29.24 2.90 4.14
CA ILE A 81 28.28 2.52 5.19
C ILE A 81 28.82 2.72 6.61
N ALA A 82 30.13 2.86 6.80
CA ALA A 82 30.73 3.08 8.10
C ALA A 82 30.73 4.57 8.50
N GLY A 83 30.35 5.47 7.58
CA GLY A 83 30.31 6.92 7.81
C GLY A 83 31.69 7.58 7.95
N ASP A 84 32.77 6.86 7.66
CA ASP A 84 34.17 7.34 7.77
C ASP A 84 34.76 7.67 6.37
N HIS A 85 33.90 8.03 5.41
CA HIS A 85 34.30 8.35 4.04
C HIS A 85 34.84 9.78 3.89
N GLY A 86 34.44 10.72 4.76
CA GLY A 86 34.86 12.11 4.74
C GLY A 86 34.28 12.96 3.61
N ILE A 87 33.62 12.34 2.62
CA ILE A 87 32.92 13.04 1.53
C ILE A 87 31.60 13.65 2.03
N GLU A 88 31.44 14.94 1.83
CA GLU A 88 30.25 15.73 2.18
C GLU A 88 29.39 16.03 0.94
N ARG A 89 30.01 16.21 -0.24
CA ARG A 89 29.33 16.71 -1.44
C ARG A 89 29.88 16.12 -2.74
N PHE A 90 28.98 15.93 -3.70
CA PHE A 90 29.29 15.65 -5.11
C PHE A 90 28.84 16.81 -5.99
N GLU A 91 29.65 17.17 -6.99
CA GLU A 91 29.37 18.20 -7.98
C GLU A 91 29.63 17.65 -9.39
N PHE A 92 28.80 17.98 -10.36
CA PHE A 92 28.92 17.51 -11.74
C PHE A 92 29.05 18.68 -12.73
N ALA A 93 29.45 18.36 -13.96
CA ALA A 93 29.78 19.36 -14.98
C ALA A 93 28.57 20.18 -15.43
N ASP A 94 27.36 19.66 -15.28
CA ASP A 94 26.10 20.35 -15.58
C ASP A 94 25.61 21.25 -14.44
N GLY A 95 26.35 21.31 -13.32
CA GLY A 95 25.94 22.05 -12.13
C GLY A 95 25.08 21.22 -11.17
N THR A 96 24.88 19.93 -11.42
CA THR A 96 24.25 19.04 -10.44
C THR A 96 25.08 19.01 -9.17
N VAL A 97 24.44 19.25 -8.03
CA VAL A 97 25.08 19.24 -6.71
C VAL A 97 24.17 18.49 -5.75
N PHE A 98 24.76 17.60 -4.94
CA PHE A 98 24.06 16.97 -3.83
C PHE A 98 25.02 16.56 -2.73
N SER A 99 24.48 16.45 -1.52
CA SER A 99 25.13 15.97 -0.33
C SER A 99 24.59 14.60 0.09
N ASN A 100 25.30 13.94 1.00
CA ASN A 100 24.81 12.78 1.77
C ASN A 100 24.13 11.66 0.96
N LEU A 101 24.68 11.33 -0.22
CA LEU A 101 24.17 10.28 -1.10
C LEU A 101 24.12 8.91 -0.41
N THR A 102 22.98 8.23 -0.42
CA THR A 102 22.89 6.86 0.09
C THR A 102 22.11 5.96 -0.86
N VAL A 103 22.35 4.65 -0.78
CA VAL A 103 21.55 3.66 -1.49
C VAL A 103 20.84 2.81 -0.45
N SER A 104 19.53 2.85 -0.49
CA SER A 104 18.71 2.07 0.43
C SER A 104 18.84 0.57 0.17
N SER A 105 18.50 -0.25 1.17
CA SER A 105 18.43 -1.71 1.01
C SER A 105 17.37 -2.16 -0.01
N SER A 106 16.42 -1.28 -0.36
CA SER A 106 15.41 -1.51 -1.41
C SER A 106 15.88 -1.12 -2.81
N GLY A 107 17.10 -0.57 -2.96
CA GLY A 107 17.68 -0.23 -4.26
C GLY A 107 17.37 1.18 -4.76
N TYR A 108 16.61 1.98 -4.01
CA TYR A 108 16.44 3.42 -4.28
C TYR A 108 17.73 4.17 -3.96
N VAL A 109 18.10 5.10 -4.83
CA VAL A 109 19.16 6.08 -4.56
C VAL A 109 18.52 7.28 -3.86
N LYS A 110 19.09 7.69 -2.73
CA LYS A 110 18.67 8.85 -1.97
C LYS A 110 19.60 10.01 -2.23
N TYR A 111 19.03 11.13 -2.64
CA TYR A 111 19.75 12.39 -2.86
C TYR A 111 19.29 13.41 -1.83
N TYR A 112 20.25 14.10 -1.23
CA TYR A 112 19.97 15.21 -0.34
C TYR A 112 20.54 16.47 -0.99
N GLY A 113 19.68 17.46 -1.21
CA GLY A 113 20.12 18.79 -1.59
C GLY A 113 21.01 19.43 -0.52
N THR A 114 21.43 20.63 -0.82
CA THR A 114 22.16 21.55 0.05
C THR A 114 21.26 22.73 0.39
N ASP A 115 21.74 23.71 1.15
CA ASP A 115 20.97 24.93 1.43
C ASP A 115 21.02 25.96 0.27
N GLY A 116 21.53 25.55 -0.89
CA GLY A 116 21.68 26.41 -2.06
C GLY A 116 21.09 25.74 -3.29
N ASN A 117 20.88 26.53 -4.35
CA ASN A 117 20.26 26.05 -5.57
C ASN A 117 21.01 24.87 -6.19
N ASP A 118 20.35 23.73 -6.21
CA ASP A 118 20.85 22.49 -6.77
C ASP A 118 20.19 22.16 -8.11
N ILE A 119 20.89 21.38 -8.92
CA ILE A 119 20.32 20.75 -10.11
C ILE A 119 20.33 19.25 -9.84
N PHE A 120 19.21 18.58 -10.07
CA PHE A 120 19.09 17.14 -9.96
C PHE A 120 18.52 16.57 -11.25
N ASN A 121 19.28 15.70 -11.91
CA ASN A 121 18.85 14.97 -13.10
C ASN A 121 18.83 13.48 -12.79
N GLY A 122 17.65 12.96 -12.52
CA GLY A 122 17.35 11.58 -12.15
C GLY A 122 17.58 10.58 -13.27
N THR A 123 17.39 9.31 -12.95
CA THR A 123 17.73 8.20 -13.85
C THR A 123 16.46 7.58 -14.43
N SER A 124 16.49 6.31 -14.83
CA SER A 124 15.25 5.56 -15.16
C SER A 124 14.79 4.67 -14.00
N ALA A 125 15.53 4.66 -12.89
CA ALA A 125 15.14 4.01 -11.65
C ALA A 125 14.22 4.92 -10.83
N GLY A 126 13.75 4.45 -9.68
CA GLY A 126 13.07 5.31 -8.72
C GLY A 126 14.08 5.96 -7.79
N GLU A 127 13.95 7.26 -7.58
CA GLU A 127 14.79 8.05 -6.69
C GLU A 127 14.01 8.63 -5.49
N GLU A 128 14.69 8.83 -4.36
CA GLU A 128 14.18 9.54 -3.21
C GLU A 128 15.00 10.81 -2.99
N ILE A 129 14.39 11.96 -3.23
CA ILE A 129 15.07 13.25 -3.32
C ILE A 129 14.60 14.10 -2.13
N TYR A 130 15.53 14.73 -1.44
CA TYR A 130 15.25 15.70 -0.39
C TYR A 130 15.70 17.07 -0.93
N GLY A 131 14.75 17.90 -1.36
CA GLY A 131 15.04 19.22 -1.97
C GLY A 131 15.93 20.07 -1.06
N SER A 132 15.56 20.16 0.22
CA SER A 132 16.20 21.07 1.19
C SER A 132 16.00 22.53 0.76
N ALA A 133 16.67 23.49 1.41
CA ALA A 133 16.47 24.90 1.08
C ALA A 133 17.21 25.27 -0.21
N GLY A 134 16.61 26.08 -1.07
CA GLY A 134 17.20 26.44 -2.34
C GLY A 134 16.11 26.78 -3.33
N ALA A 135 16.48 27.22 -4.52
CA ALA A 135 15.56 27.22 -5.65
C ALA A 135 16.12 26.23 -6.66
N ASP A 136 15.66 24.99 -6.54
CA ASP A 136 16.27 23.82 -7.14
C ASP A 136 15.61 23.47 -8.48
N ILE A 137 16.38 22.81 -9.36
CA ILE A 137 15.85 22.26 -10.61
C ILE A 137 15.95 20.75 -10.49
N ILE A 138 14.82 20.09 -10.26
CA ILE A 138 14.75 18.66 -9.97
C ILE A 138 13.95 17.97 -11.08
N ASP A 139 14.63 17.15 -11.86
CA ASP A 139 14.05 16.20 -12.81
C ASP A 139 14.24 14.79 -12.25
N GLY A 140 13.16 14.11 -11.88
CA GLY A 140 13.21 12.71 -11.42
C GLY A 140 13.57 11.70 -12.52
N GLY A 141 13.51 12.07 -13.79
CA GLY A 141 13.75 11.16 -14.91
C GLY A 141 12.61 10.16 -15.14
N GLY A 142 12.92 8.88 -15.35
CA GLY A 142 11.93 7.80 -15.41
C GLY A 142 11.65 7.20 -14.02
N GLY A 143 10.80 6.18 -13.94
CA GLY A 143 10.54 5.47 -12.68
C GLY A 143 9.55 6.18 -11.74
N ASN A 144 9.48 5.72 -10.50
CA ASN A 144 8.60 6.25 -9.46
C ASN A 144 9.43 7.09 -8.48
N ASN A 145 9.50 8.41 -8.75
CA ASN A 145 10.35 9.33 -8.02
C ASN A 145 9.61 10.04 -6.90
N VAL A 146 10.30 10.18 -5.77
CA VAL A 146 9.80 10.78 -4.54
C VAL A 146 10.56 12.07 -4.27
N ILE A 147 9.86 13.18 -4.04
CA ILE A 147 10.42 14.38 -3.42
C ILE A 147 9.96 14.46 -1.96
N ARG A 148 10.85 14.89 -1.06
CA ARG A 148 10.58 15.00 0.37
C ARG A 148 10.95 16.37 0.91
N TYR A 149 9.96 17.04 1.48
CA TYR A 149 10.09 18.28 2.22
C TYR A 149 9.88 18.08 3.73
N SER A 150 9.95 16.85 4.22
CA SER A 150 9.66 16.50 5.62
C SER A 150 10.58 17.14 6.67
N ASN A 151 11.69 17.75 6.23
CA ASN A 151 12.61 18.51 7.08
C ASN A 151 12.38 20.03 7.01
N SER A 152 11.48 20.50 6.14
CA SER A 152 11.13 21.91 6.02
C SER A 152 10.59 22.41 7.35
N THR A 153 11.04 23.61 7.75
CA THR A 153 10.62 24.24 9.01
C THR A 153 9.35 25.08 8.87
N GLU A 154 8.76 25.10 7.68
CA GLU A 154 7.52 25.78 7.31
C GLU A 154 6.72 24.90 6.33
N GLY A 155 5.42 25.17 6.21
CA GLY A 155 4.55 24.50 5.23
C GLY A 155 4.99 24.74 3.79
N VAL A 156 4.82 23.73 2.95
CA VAL A 156 5.20 23.76 1.52
C VAL A 156 3.97 23.70 0.64
N SER A 157 4.03 24.43 -0.48
CA SER A 157 3.02 24.39 -1.54
C SER A 157 3.65 23.84 -2.82
N VAL A 158 3.22 22.65 -3.22
CA VAL A 158 3.70 21.89 -4.37
C VAL A 158 2.54 21.63 -5.32
N ASN A 159 2.62 22.10 -6.55
CA ASN A 159 1.61 21.81 -7.57
C ASN A 159 2.28 21.23 -8.82
N LEU A 160 2.13 19.91 -9.01
CA LEU A 160 2.76 19.16 -10.09
C LEU A 160 2.10 19.40 -11.46
N ASP A 161 0.80 19.70 -11.51
CA ASP A 161 0.08 20.04 -12.74
C ASP A 161 0.57 21.35 -13.37
N THR A 162 0.63 22.42 -12.57
CA THR A 162 0.99 23.77 -13.03
C THR A 162 2.48 24.06 -12.92
N GLY A 163 3.22 23.28 -12.13
CA GLY A 163 4.62 23.51 -11.77
C GLY A 163 4.83 24.67 -10.79
N ALA A 164 3.78 25.10 -10.08
CA ALA A 164 3.88 26.16 -9.08
C ALA A 164 4.42 25.60 -7.75
N MET A 165 5.52 26.17 -7.27
CA MET A 165 6.23 25.76 -6.05
C MET A 165 6.46 26.98 -5.16
N SER A 166 6.10 26.91 -3.88
CA SER A 166 6.31 27.99 -2.91
C SER A 166 6.31 27.50 -1.47
N GLY A 167 6.82 28.32 -0.55
CA GLY A 167 6.79 28.05 0.90
C GLY A 167 7.88 27.07 1.35
N GLY A 168 8.45 27.34 2.54
CA GLY A 168 9.48 26.51 3.14
C GLY A 168 10.62 26.14 2.18
N ASP A 169 11.00 24.87 2.22
CA ASP A 169 12.03 24.29 1.35
C ASP A 169 11.57 24.12 -0.11
N ALA A 170 10.30 24.32 -0.45
CA ALA A 170 9.81 24.25 -1.84
C ALA A 170 9.87 25.59 -2.59
N GLU A 171 10.30 26.67 -1.93
CA GLU A 171 10.27 28.03 -2.48
C GLU A 171 11.21 28.23 -3.66
N GLY A 172 10.63 28.33 -4.86
CA GLY A 172 11.37 28.60 -6.10
C GLY A 172 11.88 27.35 -6.81
N ASP A 173 11.55 26.17 -6.29
CA ASP A 173 11.85 24.89 -6.92
C ASP A 173 11.14 24.73 -8.27
N GLN A 174 11.74 23.92 -9.13
CA GLN A 174 11.20 23.50 -10.41
C GLN A 174 11.27 21.98 -10.47
N LEU A 175 10.11 21.34 -10.26
CA LEU A 175 9.99 19.89 -10.26
C LEU A 175 9.49 19.36 -11.60
N SER A 176 10.06 18.25 -12.05
CA SER A 176 9.58 17.48 -13.18
C SER A 176 9.78 15.99 -12.93
N ASN A 177 8.92 15.16 -13.52
CA ASN A 177 8.96 13.70 -13.38
C ASN A 177 8.97 13.18 -11.93
N ILE A 178 8.23 13.88 -11.05
CA ILE A 178 7.95 13.45 -9.68
C ILE A 178 6.59 12.76 -9.65
N LYS A 179 6.50 11.65 -8.90
CA LYS A 179 5.25 10.89 -8.72
C LYS A 179 4.78 10.82 -7.28
N THR A 180 5.62 11.17 -6.33
CA THR A 180 5.28 11.16 -4.92
C THR A 180 5.87 12.37 -4.23
N VAL A 181 5.03 13.06 -3.46
CA VAL A 181 5.43 14.25 -2.70
C VAL A 181 5.18 13.96 -1.23
N PHE A 182 6.21 14.14 -0.43
CA PHE A 182 6.07 14.27 1.02
C PHE A 182 6.22 15.74 1.39
N GLY A 183 5.20 16.27 2.04
CA GLY A 183 5.18 17.57 2.69
C GLY A 183 6.04 17.63 3.94
N SER A 184 5.85 18.71 4.68
CA SER A 184 6.50 19.08 5.93
C SER A 184 5.72 18.52 7.15
N ASN A 185 5.87 19.09 8.35
CA ASN A 185 4.99 18.79 9.51
C ASN A 185 4.18 20.05 9.88
N HIS A 186 3.80 20.79 8.86
CA HIS A 186 3.08 22.05 8.92
C HIS A 186 2.06 22.05 7.78
N ASP A 187 1.08 22.96 7.85
CA ASP A 187 0.04 23.13 6.85
C ASP A 187 0.60 23.22 5.42
N ASP A 188 0.43 22.14 4.66
CA ASP A 188 0.94 21.99 3.31
C ASP A 188 -0.18 22.08 2.25
N VAL A 189 0.19 22.44 1.03
CA VAL A 189 -0.68 22.35 -0.15
C VAL A 189 0.01 21.48 -1.18
N ILE A 190 -0.50 20.28 -1.44
CA ILE A 190 0.10 19.34 -2.38
C ILE A 190 -0.93 18.96 -3.46
N ILE A 191 -0.66 19.34 -4.69
CA ILE A 191 -1.53 19.10 -5.85
C ILE A 191 -0.76 18.23 -6.85
N GLY A 192 -1.37 17.12 -7.23
CA GLY A 192 -0.87 16.17 -8.21
C GLY A 192 -0.95 16.64 -9.66
N ASP A 193 -0.61 15.73 -10.57
CA ASP A 193 -0.67 15.85 -12.03
C ASP A 193 -1.73 14.89 -12.60
N ASP A 194 -1.86 14.81 -13.94
CA ASP A 194 -2.82 13.90 -14.60
C ASP A 194 -2.45 12.39 -14.49
N SER A 195 -1.47 12.03 -13.66
CA SER A 195 -1.04 10.64 -13.46
C SER A 195 -1.26 10.20 -12.02
N ASN A 196 -1.28 8.89 -11.79
CA ASN A 196 -1.28 8.31 -10.45
C ASN A 196 -0.14 8.88 -9.58
N ASN A 197 -0.51 9.54 -8.49
CA ASN A 197 0.36 10.22 -7.56
C ASN A 197 0.22 9.67 -6.13
N GLY A 198 1.27 9.88 -5.34
CA GLY A 198 1.25 9.64 -3.90
C GLY A 198 1.51 10.93 -3.14
N LEU A 199 0.54 11.40 -2.36
CA LEU A 199 0.59 12.67 -1.65
C LEU A 199 0.58 12.42 -0.13
N TYR A 200 1.57 12.96 0.58
CA TYR A 200 1.82 12.66 2.00
C TYR A 200 2.13 13.95 2.76
N ALA A 201 1.22 14.49 3.57
CA ALA A 201 1.42 15.80 4.21
C ALA A 201 1.76 15.78 5.72
N LEU A 202 1.70 14.62 6.37
CA LEU A 202 2.12 14.43 7.79
C LEU A 202 1.22 15.18 8.79
N ASP A 203 1.79 16.01 9.68
CA ASP A 203 1.04 16.80 10.66
C ASP A 203 0.77 18.20 10.07
N GLY A 204 -0.37 18.83 10.37
CA GLY A 204 -0.75 20.14 9.85
C GLY A 204 -2.18 20.13 9.31
N ASP A 205 -2.77 21.31 9.09
CA ASP A 205 -4.03 21.41 8.33
C ASP A 205 -3.69 21.39 6.83
N ASP A 206 -3.73 20.22 6.21
CA ASP A 206 -3.19 20.02 4.85
C ASP A 206 -4.25 20.05 3.75
N HIS A 207 -3.84 20.44 2.55
CA HIS A 207 -4.67 20.41 1.34
C HIS A 207 -4.03 19.52 0.28
N LEU A 208 -4.64 18.35 0.02
CA LEU A 208 -4.20 17.40 -1.00
C LEU A 208 -5.22 17.29 -2.14
N GLU A 209 -4.78 17.47 -3.38
CA GLU A 209 -5.57 17.20 -4.59
C GLU A 209 -4.83 16.19 -5.47
N GLY A 210 -5.43 15.04 -5.76
CA GLY A 210 -4.86 14.00 -6.63
C GLY A 210 -4.77 14.45 -8.08
N GLY A 211 -5.87 14.98 -8.61
CA GLY A 211 -5.94 15.43 -10.00
C GLY A 211 -6.62 14.39 -10.87
N ALA A 212 -5.89 13.78 -11.80
CA ALA A 212 -6.41 12.65 -12.56
C ALA A 212 -5.49 11.43 -12.40
N GLY A 213 -6.06 10.23 -12.55
CA GLY A 213 -5.34 8.99 -12.29
C GLY A 213 -5.80 8.36 -10.99
N ASP A 214 -5.19 7.24 -10.62
CA ASP A 214 -5.54 6.56 -9.36
C ASP A 214 -4.55 6.99 -8.28
N ASP A 215 -4.98 7.88 -7.39
CA ASP A 215 -4.13 8.61 -6.46
C ASP A 215 -4.21 8.08 -5.03
N TRP A 216 -3.10 8.24 -4.31
CA TRP A 216 -2.98 7.87 -2.90
C TRP A 216 -2.78 9.12 -2.05
N LEU A 217 -3.80 9.48 -1.30
CA LEU A 217 -3.81 10.63 -0.40
C LEU A 217 -3.64 10.12 1.04
N ASN A 218 -2.56 10.53 1.68
CA ASN A 218 -2.19 10.02 3.00
C ASN A 218 -2.22 11.14 4.03
N ALA A 219 -3.20 11.05 4.93
CA ALA A 219 -3.58 12.08 5.89
C ALA A 219 -3.44 11.62 7.35
N TYR A 220 -2.53 10.67 7.61
CA TYR A 220 -2.19 10.33 8.99
C TYR A 220 -1.44 11.51 9.63
N GLY A 221 -1.82 11.86 10.85
CA GLY A 221 -1.29 13.06 11.52
C GLY A 221 -2.41 13.83 12.19
N SER A 222 -2.06 14.95 12.82
CA SER A 222 -3.06 15.88 13.35
C SER A 222 -3.40 16.97 12.35
N GLY A 223 -4.65 17.39 12.27
CA GLY A 223 -5.10 18.57 11.53
C GLY A 223 -6.42 18.32 10.83
N ASP A 224 -7.10 19.38 10.41
CA ASP A 224 -8.34 19.30 9.63
C ASP A 224 -7.97 19.34 8.13
N ASN A 225 -7.90 18.18 7.47
CA ASN A 225 -7.36 18.09 6.10
C ASN A 225 -8.43 18.25 5.01
N TYR A 226 -8.06 18.82 3.87
CA TYR A 226 -8.85 18.75 2.62
C TYR A 226 -8.21 17.73 1.68
N LEU A 227 -8.96 16.68 1.32
CA LEU A 227 -8.47 15.52 0.58
C LEU A 227 -9.37 15.26 -0.62
N ASP A 228 -8.95 15.70 -1.81
CA ASP A 228 -9.69 15.55 -3.06
C ASP A 228 -8.98 14.58 -4.00
N GLY A 229 -9.57 13.42 -4.28
CA GLY A 229 -8.99 12.46 -5.23
C GLY A 229 -9.00 12.99 -6.67
N GLY A 230 -10.00 13.79 -7.03
CA GLY A 230 -10.21 14.23 -8.40
C GLY A 230 -10.87 13.15 -9.27
N THR A 231 -10.28 12.79 -10.41
CA THR A 231 -10.83 11.77 -11.31
C THR A 231 -9.99 10.52 -11.33
N GLY A 232 -10.59 9.37 -11.04
CA GLY A 232 -9.92 8.09 -11.17
C GLY A 232 -10.48 7.12 -10.13
N ASN A 233 -9.58 6.37 -9.50
CA ASN A 233 -9.92 5.46 -8.42
C ASN A 233 -8.97 5.72 -7.24
N ASP A 234 -9.40 6.63 -6.37
CA ASP A 234 -8.55 7.31 -5.40
C ASP A 234 -8.68 6.70 -4.02
N THR A 235 -7.59 6.73 -3.25
CA THR A 235 -7.52 6.09 -1.94
C THR A 235 -7.04 7.07 -0.89
N VAL A 236 -7.87 7.31 0.13
CA VAL A 236 -7.44 7.94 1.37
C VAL A 236 -6.88 6.90 2.35
N ARG A 237 -5.83 7.26 3.10
CA ARG A 237 -5.09 6.32 3.95
C ARG A 237 -4.77 6.89 5.33
N TYR A 238 -5.04 6.06 6.34
CA TYR A 238 -4.78 6.32 7.76
C TYR A 238 -3.84 5.27 8.38
N ARG A 239 -3.06 4.57 7.55
CA ARG A 239 -2.29 3.38 7.95
C ARG A 239 -1.36 3.60 9.16
N TRP A 240 -0.82 4.79 9.30
CA TRP A 240 0.14 5.13 10.37
C TRP A 240 -0.48 5.95 11.50
N SER A 241 -1.81 6.02 11.55
CA SER A 241 -2.52 6.65 12.65
C SER A 241 -2.13 6.06 13.99
N LYS A 242 -2.08 6.92 15.01
CA LYS A 242 -1.64 6.56 16.37
C LYS A 242 -2.81 6.15 17.27
N SER A 243 -4.01 6.08 16.72
CA SER A 243 -5.25 5.60 17.32
C SER A 243 -6.18 5.04 16.24
N ALA A 244 -7.29 4.44 16.66
CA ALA A 244 -8.38 4.09 15.78
C ALA A 244 -8.91 5.32 15.03
N VAL A 245 -9.40 5.09 13.82
CA VAL A 245 -10.09 6.09 12.99
C VAL A 245 -11.54 5.67 12.75
N THR A 246 -12.43 6.66 12.72
CA THR A 246 -13.76 6.51 12.13
C THR A 246 -13.79 7.29 10.85
N VAL A 247 -14.12 6.64 9.73
CA VAL A 247 -14.23 7.26 8.41
C VAL A 247 -15.60 6.93 7.82
N ASN A 248 -16.34 7.95 7.42
CA ASN A 248 -17.64 7.82 6.79
C ASN A 248 -17.69 8.71 5.55
N LEU A 249 -17.72 8.09 4.35
CA LEU A 249 -17.72 8.83 3.09
C LEU A 249 -19.02 9.62 2.85
N VAL A 250 -20.14 9.20 3.46
CA VAL A 250 -21.46 9.83 3.29
C VAL A 250 -21.70 10.98 4.27
N ASP A 251 -21.43 10.74 5.54
CA ASP A 251 -21.67 11.65 6.67
C ASP A 251 -20.35 11.88 7.41
N GLN A 252 -19.49 12.66 6.78
CA GLN A 252 -18.15 13.00 7.27
C GLN A 252 -18.17 13.73 8.63
N THR A 253 -19.34 14.21 9.09
CA THR A 253 -19.49 14.75 10.46
C THR A 253 -19.36 13.70 11.56
N LYS A 254 -19.29 12.42 11.18
CA LYS A 254 -19.03 11.27 12.07
C LYS A 254 -17.57 10.83 12.07
N ASN A 255 -16.70 11.45 11.27
CA ASN A 255 -15.31 11.07 11.28
C ASN A 255 -14.70 11.35 12.66
N GLU A 256 -13.82 10.47 13.11
CA GLU A 256 -13.15 10.55 14.42
C GLU A 256 -11.69 10.08 14.30
N GLY A 257 -10.86 10.44 15.28
CA GLY A 257 -9.44 10.10 15.27
C GLY A 257 -8.67 11.04 14.34
N ASP A 258 -7.72 10.50 13.58
CA ASP A 258 -6.97 11.28 12.59
C ASP A 258 -7.84 11.72 11.40
N ALA A 259 -9.06 11.19 11.26
CA ALA A 259 -10.03 11.62 10.25
C ALA A 259 -10.99 12.71 10.75
N ASP A 260 -10.94 13.07 12.04
CA ASP A 260 -11.80 14.13 12.61
C ASP A 260 -11.46 15.47 11.95
N GLY A 261 -12.48 16.19 11.47
CA GLY A 261 -12.29 17.46 10.76
C GLY A 261 -11.95 17.34 9.27
N ASP A 262 -11.52 16.16 8.80
CA ASP A 262 -11.19 15.95 7.39
C ASP A 262 -12.39 16.13 6.45
N THR A 263 -12.12 16.75 5.30
CA THR A 263 -13.03 16.87 4.17
C THR A 263 -12.55 15.96 3.05
N LEU A 264 -13.30 14.89 2.79
CA LEU A 264 -13.04 13.90 1.75
C LEU A 264 -13.88 14.20 0.50
N VAL A 265 -13.25 14.35 -0.65
CA VAL A 265 -13.89 14.68 -1.92
C VAL A 265 -13.40 13.70 -2.99
N SER A 266 -14.32 13.12 -3.77
CA SER A 266 -13.97 12.19 -4.86
C SER A 266 -13.05 11.05 -4.39
N ILE A 267 -13.42 10.36 -3.31
CA ILE A 267 -12.64 9.26 -2.73
C ILE A 267 -13.43 7.97 -2.88
N GLU A 268 -12.91 7.02 -3.64
CA GLU A 268 -13.55 5.70 -3.80
C GLU A 268 -13.12 4.71 -2.71
N ASN A 269 -11.93 4.87 -2.12
CA ASN A 269 -11.39 3.84 -1.23
C ASN A 269 -10.80 4.40 0.07
N VAL A 270 -10.88 3.59 1.13
CA VAL A 270 -10.37 3.96 2.46
C VAL A 270 -9.51 2.84 3.02
N MET A 271 -8.33 3.21 3.50
CA MET A 271 -7.43 2.36 4.25
C MET A 271 -7.36 2.80 5.71
N GLY A 272 -7.80 1.93 6.62
CA GLY A 272 -7.67 2.10 8.07
C GLY A 272 -6.23 2.07 8.57
N SER A 273 -6.10 2.12 9.88
CA SER A 273 -4.86 2.03 10.63
C SER A 273 -4.25 0.63 10.56
N ASN A 274 -2.94 0.51 10.77
CA ASN A 274 -2.31 -0.81 10.77
C ASN A 274 -2.54 -1.64 12.05
N SER A 275 -3.17 -1.07 13.09
CA SER A 275 -3.04 -1.62 14.45
C SER A 275 -4.18 -1.32 15.43
N TYR A 276 -5.23 -0.60 15.03
CA TYR A 276 -6.32 -0.21 15.91
C TYR A 276 -7.68 -0.56 15.32
N ASP A 277 -8.68 -0.67 16.20
CA ASP A 277 -10.04 -1.06 15.88
C ASP A 277 -10.78 0.08 15.15
N ASP A 278 -10.78 0.05 13.83
CA ASP A 278 -11.27 1.12 12.96
C ASP A 278 -12.76 0.94 12.59
N HIS A 279 -13.42 2.06 12.26
CA HIS A 279 -14.81 2.06 11.78
C HIS A 279 -14.87 2.76 10.43
N ILE A 280 -15.11 2.01 9.36
CA ILE A 280 -15.06 2.53 7.99
C ILE A 280 -16.41 2.29 7.31
N THR A 281 -17.01 3.35 6.77
CA THR A 281 -18.25 3.31 6.00
C THR A 281 -18.02 3.90 4.61
N GLY A 282 -18.25 3.10 3.58
CA GLY A 282 -18.30 3.51 2.18
C GLY A 282 -19.50 4.40 1.86
N ASP A 283 -19.73 4.64 0.57
CA ASP A 283 -20.82 5.46 0.06
C ASP A 283 -21.76 4.69 -0.86
N ALA A 284 -22.10 5.25 -2.02
CA ALA A 284 -23.01 4.62 -2.98
C ALA A 284 -22.29 4.19 -4.27
N ASP A 285 -21.01 4.51 -4.38
CA ASP A 285 -20.13 4.09 -5.45
C ASP A 285 -19.39 2.80 -5.05
N ASN A 286 -18.63 2.19 -5.97
CA ASN A 286 -17.92 0.96 -5.64
C ASN A 286 -16.71 1.28 -4.76
N ASN A 287 -16.71 0.84 -3.51
CA ASN A 287 -15.63 1.12 -2.59
C ASN A 287 -14.72 -0.08 -2.35
N LYS A 288 -13.45 0.21 -2.05
CA LYS A 288 -12.54 -0.76 -1.42
C LYS A 288 -12.11 -0.30 -0.04
N LEU A 289 -12.41 -1.11 0.96
CA LEU A 289 -12.19 -0.80 2.36
C LEU A 289 -11.20 -1.81 2.96
N TRP A 290 -10.16 -1.30 3.62
CA TRP A 290 -9.19 -2.13 4.35
C TRP A 290 -9.17 -1.75 5.83
N GLY A 291 -9.43 -2.71 6.73
CA GLY A 291 -9.24 -2.55 8.17
C GLY A 291 -7.77 -2.74 8.60
N TYR A 292 -7.09 -3.70 7.98
CA TYR A 292 -5.72 -4.17 8.26
C TYR A 292 -5.54 -4.89 9.60
N GLY A 293 -5.60 -4.19 10.71
CA GLY A 293 -5.20 -4.78 11.99
C GLY A 293 -5.90 -4.08 13.12
N GLY A 294 -6.59 -4.84 13.96
CA GLY A 294 -7.57 -4.29 14.88
C GLY A 294 -8.83 -5.15 14.80
N ASN A 295 -9.83 -4.89 15.64
CA ASN A 295 -11.16 -5.44 15.44
C ASN A 295 -11.98 -4.38 14.70
N ASP A 296 -12.03 -4.48 13.39
CA ASP A 296 -12.51 -3.43 12.52
C ASP A 296 -14.01 -3.61 12.22
N THR A 297 -14.72 -2.50 12.01
CA THR A 297 -16.09 -2.51 11.46
C THR A 297 -16.09 -1.86 10.10
N LEU A 298 -16.35 -2.64 9.06
CA LEU A 298 -16.39 -2.18 7.67
C LEU A 298 -17.82 -2.27 7.15
N ASP A 299 -18.32 -1.19 6.55
CA ASP A 299 -19.65 -1.12 5.93
C ASP A 299 -19.53 -0.60 4.51
N GLY A 300 -19.87 -1.41 3.51
CA GLY A 300 -19.71 -1.10 2.09
C GLY A 300 -20.62 0.02 1.62
N GLY A 301 -21.88 0.04 2.09
CA GLY A 301 -22.88 0.99 1.62
C GLY A 301 -23.70 0.47 0.44
N ASP A 302 -23.93 1.28 -0.58
CA ASP A 302 -24.41 0.78 -1.89
C ASP A 302 -23.20 0.71 -2.83
N GLY A 303 -23.17 -0.23 -3.77
CA GLY A 303 -22.02 -0.35 -4.66
C GLY A 303 -21.63 -1.81 -4.88
N ASN A 304 -20.58 -2.04 -5.65
CA ASN A 304 -19.97 -3.37 -5.73
C ASN A 304 -18.68 -3.32 -4.93
N ASP A 305 -18.76 -3.65 -3.66
CA ASP A 305 -17.72 -3.28 -2.71
C ASP A 305 -16.73 -4.42 -2.48
N THR A 306 -15.53 -4.06 -2.05
CA THR A 306 -14.53 -5.01 -1.58
C THR A 306 -14.09 -4.64 -0.16
N LEU A 307 -14.47 -5.46 0.80
CA LEU A 307 -14.18 -5.25 2.23
C LEU A 307 -13.14 -6.28 2.68
N LEU A 308 -12.04 -5.78 3.24
CA LEU A 308 -10.90 -6.58 3.67
C LEU A 308 -10.62 -6.26 5.15
N GLY A 309 -11.03 -7.14 6.07
CA GLY A 309 -10.86 -6.97 7.52
C GLY A 309 -9.39 -6.95 7.90
N GLY A 310 -8.69 -8.06 7.66
CA GLY A 310 -7.25 -8.17 7.83
C GLY A 310 -6.90 -9.06 9.02
N LYS A 311 -6.57 -8.47 10.16
CA LYS A 311 -6.19 -9.20 11.38
C LYS A 311 -7.01 -8.70 12.54
N GLY A 312 -7.51 -9.61 13.36
CA GLY A 312 -8.38 -9.30 14.48
C GLY A 312 -9.80 -9.73 14.14
N ASN A 313 -10.73 -9.52 15.05
CA ASN A 313 -12.09 -10.03 14.89
C ASN A 313 -12.97 -8.94 14.29
N ASP A 314 -13.20 -9.03 12.98
CA ASP A 314 -13.78 -7.96 12.20
C ASP A 314 -15.28 -8.15 11.96
N ILE A 315 -15.99 -7.04 11.76
CA ILE A 315 -17.41 -7.01 11.37
C ILE A 315 -17.50 -6.41 9.98
N LEU A 316 -17.84 -7.23 8.98
CA LEU A 316 -17.94 -6.81 7.59
C LEU A 316 -19.40 -6.81 7.14
N LYS A 317 -19.91 -5.64 6.77
CA LYS A 317 -21.26 -5.44 6.24
C LYS A 317 -21.16 -5.10 4.76
N ALA A 318 -21.62 -6.02 3.92
CA ALA A 318 -21.50 -5.90 2.47
C ALA A 318 -22.23 -4.66 1.94
N GLY A 319 -23.46 -4.43 2.40
CA GLY A 319 -24.31 -3.42 1.79
C GLY A 319 -25.04 -3.94 0.55
N ASN A 320 -25.41 -3.05 -0.36
CA ASN A 320 -26.20 -3.38 -1.54
C ASN A 320 -25.33 -3.49 -2.80
N GLY A 321 -25.34 -4.63 -3.47
CA GLY A 321 -24.77 -4.80 -4.81
C GLY A 321 -24.04 -6.12 -4.98
N ILE A 322 -22.87 -6.11 -5.64
CA ILE A 322 -22.06 -7.31 -5.86
C ILE A 322 -20.75 -7.19 -5.09
N ASP A 323 -20.71 -7.80 -3.91
CA ASP A 323 -19.66 -7.51 -2.93
C ASP A 323 -18.69 -8.68 -2.77
N ILE A 324 -17.49 -8.36 -2.29
CA ILE A 324 -16.45 -9.31 -1.92
C ILE A 324 -15.99 -8.99 -0.50
N LEU A 325 -16.15 -9.94 0.42
CA LEU A 325 -15.79 -9.81 1.82
C LEU A 325 -14.72 -10.86 2.15
N GLU A 326 -13.62 -10.39 2.73
CA GLU A 326 -12.52 -11.21 3.26
C GLU A 326 -12.25 -10.73 4.69
N GLY A 327 -12.57 -11.56 5.67
CA GLY A 327 -12.34 -11.26 7.09
C GLY A 327 -10.86 -11.30 7.41
N GLY A 328 -10.18 -12.36 6.95
CA GLY A 328 -8.75 -12.54 7.18
C GLY A 328 -8.52 -13.32 8.47
N ALA A 329 -7.46 -12.98 9.20
CA ALA A 329 -7.08 -13.72 10.40
C ALA A 329 -7.82 -13.20 11.65
N GLY A 330 -8.73 -13.97 12.20
CA GLY A 330 -9.57 -13.59 13.34
C GLY A 330 -10.78 -14.51 13.47
N ASP A 331 -11.66 -14.20 14.41
CA ASP A 331 -13.01 -14.76 14.38
C ASP A 331 -13.96 -13.65 13.88
N ASP A 332 -14.31 -13.69 12.60
CA ASP A 332 -14.98 -12.58 11.91
C ASP A 332 -16.50 -12.75 11.79
N GLU A 333 -17.23 -11.64 11.72
CA GLU A 333 -18.68 -11.60 11.49
C GLU A 333 -19.01 -10.94 10.14
N PHE A 334 -19.62 -11.71 9.25
CA PHE A 334 -20.08 -11.24 7.95
C PHE A 334 -21.59 -11.01 7.93
N HIS A 335 -22.01 -9.84 7.47
CA HIS A 335 -23.40 -9.47 7.21
C HIS A 335 -23.54 -9.08 5.74
N TYR A 336 -24.38 -9.77 4.98
CA TYR A 336 -24.68 -9.35 3.61
C TYR A 336 -25.91 -8.43 3.56
N GLY A 337 -25.99 -7.58 2.54
CA GLY A 337 -27.17 -6.76 2.25
C GLY A 337 -27.94 -7.26 1.01
N GLU A 338 -28.52 -6.36 0.23
CA GLU A 338 -29.21 -6.77 -1.00
C GLU A 338 -28.20 -7.08 -2.12
N GLY A 339 -28.48 -8.08 -2.95
CA GLY A 339 -27.62 -8.39 -4.11
C GLY A 339 -26.91 -9.74 -3.96
N VAL A 340 -25.63 -9.80 -4.34
CA VAL A 340 -24.84 -11.04 -4.35
C VAL A 340 -23.51 -10.81 -3.65
N THR A 341 -23.27 -11.53 -2.56
CA THR A 341 -22.02 -11.42 -1.80
C THR A 341 -21.12 -12.63 -2.01
N THR A 342 -19.83 -12.36 -2.17
CA THR A 342 -18.75 -13.34 -2.19
C THR A 342 -18.01 -13.29 -0.87
N PHE A 343 -18.05 -14.36 -0.08
CA PHE A 343 -17.24 -14.51 1.12
C PHE A 343 -15.98 -15.31 0.78
N CYS A 344 -14.82 -14.76 1.08
CA CYS A 344 -13.53 -15.44 0.93
C CYS A 344 -13.14 -16.10 2.26
N TYR A 345 -12.57 -17.30 2.18
CA TYR A 345 -12.01 -17.99 3.34
C TYR A 345 -10.77 -18.79 2.97
N ASP A 346 -9.71 -18.59 3.74
CA ASP A 346 -8.43 -19.26 3.65
C ASP A 346 -8.11 -20.06 4.92
N LEU A 347 -7.15 -20.98 4.80
CA LEU A 347 -6.61 -21.67 5.98
C LEU A 347 -5.82 -20.67 6.82
N GLY A 348 -6.14 -20.60 8.10
CA GLY A 348 -5.58 -19.63 9.04
C GLY A 348 -6.48 -18.45 9.34
N ASP A 349 -7.64 -18.33 8.68
CA ASP A 349 -8.57 -17.23 8.90
C ASP A 349 -9.16 -17.31 10.30
N GLY A 350 -9.71 -18.45 10.71
CA GLY A 350 -10.17 -18.65 12.10
C GLY A 350 -11.59 -19.16 12.13
N ASN A 351 -12.43 -18.68 13.05
CA ASN A 351 -13.81 -19.12 13.21
C ASN A 351 -14.80 -18.02 12.83
N ASP A 352 -15.21 -18.03 11.56
CA ASP A 352 -16.03 -16.96 11.03
C ASP A 352 -17.50 -17.30 11.07
N THR A 353 -18.33 -16.26 11.16
CA THR A 353 -19.78 -16.37 11.19
C THR A 353 -20.41 -15.56 10.07
N ILE A 354 -21.23 -16.21 9.25
CA ILE A 354 -22.03 -15.54 8.22
C ILE A 354 -23.47 -15.44 8.72
N HIS A 355 -23.97 -14.21 8.85
CA HIS A 355 -25.32 -13.89 9.28
C HIS A 355 -26.27 -13.79 8.10
N VAL A 356 -27.11 -14.81 7.93
CA VAL A 356 -28.05 -14.89 6.81
C VAL A 356 -29.27 -13.99 7.02
N ASN A 357 -29.50 -13.04 6.12
CA ASN A 357 -30.69 -12.23 6.03
C ASN A 357 -31.67 -12.78 4.97
N HIS A 358 -32.71 -13.47 5.44
CA HIS A 358 -33.72 -14.11 4.58
C HIS A 358 -34.81 -13.19 4.04
N ASP A 359 -34.85 -11.93 4.48
CA ASP A 359 -35.88 -10.97 4.07
C ASP A 359 -35.44 -10.13 2.86
N VAL A 360 -34.14 -10.08 2.58
CA VAL A 360 -33.54 -9.25 1.52
C VAL A 360 -33.09 -10.04 0.30
N ASP A 361 -32.66 -11.30 0.46
CA ASP A 361 -32.24 -12.14 -0.68
C ASP A 361 -33.23 -13.28 -0.98
N SER A 362 -33.88 -13.18 -2.14
CA SER A 362 -34.75 -14.25 -2.68
C SER A 362 -34.06 -15.10 -3.74
N SER A 363 -32.82 -14.73 -4.10
CA SER A 363 -32.07 -15.30 -5.21
C SER A 363 -31.11 -16.42 -4.76
N TYR A 364 -30.64 -16.39 -3.51
CA TYR A 364 -29.69 -17.35 -2.92
C TYR A 364 -28.46 -17.54 -3.80
N ASN A 365 -27.91 -16.43 -4.32
CA ASN A 365 -26.79 -16.46 -5.26
C ASN A 365 -25.44 -16.18 -4.60
N ASP A 366 -25.41 -15.98 -3.28
CA ASP A 366 -24.17 -15.77 -2.53
C ASP A 366 -23.23 -16.96 -2.66
N LYS A 367 -21.94 -16.70 -2.52
CA LYS A 367 -20.94 -17.77 -2.60
C LYS A 367 -19.87 -17.63 -1.54
N ILE A 368 -19.38 -18.78 -1.09
CA ILE A 368 -18.11 -18.87 -0.38
C ILE A 368 -17.05 -19.34 -1.38
N VAL A 369 -15.93 -18.64 -1.43
CA VAL A 369 -14.76 -18.99 -2.22
C VAL A 369 -13.66 -19.40 -1.27
N PHE A 370 -13.30 -20.68 -1.33
CA PHE A 370 -12.17 -21.21 -0.56
C PHE A 370 -10.86 -21.01 -1.31
N GLY A 371 -9.87 -20.44 -0.64
CA GLY A 371 -8.55 -20.29 -1.20
C GLY A 371 -7.72 -21.58 -1.20
N PRO A 372 -6.45 -21.51 -1.62
CA PRO A 372 -5.65 -22.68 -1.96
C PRO A 372 -5.41 -23.60 -0.76
N GLY A 373 -5.52 -24.91 -0.99
CA GLY A 373 -5.23 -25.93 0.01
C GLY A 373 -6.44 -26.40 0.81
N ILE A 374 -7.63 -25.85 0.58
CA ILE A 374 -8.90 -26.37 1.08
C ILE A 374 -9.47 -27.33 0.02
N SER A 375 -9.52 -28.63 0.35
CA SER A 375 -10.10 -29.66 -0.53
C SER A 375 -11.51 -30.07 -0.07
N PRO A 376 -12.44 -30.32 -1.00
CA PRO A 376 -13.79 -30.81 -0.68
C PRO A 376 -13.81 -32.01 0.29
N ASP A 377 -12.86 -32.94 0.17
CA ASP A 377 -12.84 -34.16 0.99
C ASP A 377 -12.34 -33.92 2.43
N GLU A 378 -11.72 -32.77 2.69
CA GLU A 378 -11.14 -32.41 4.00
C GLU A 378 -12.11 -31.60 4.88
N ILE A 379 -13.16 -31.01 4.30
CA ILE A 379 -14.15 -30.23 5.07
C ILE A 379 -15.06 -31.16 5.86
N THR A 380 -15.28 -30.86 7.13
CA THR A 380 -16.34 -31.49 7.92
C THR A 380 -17.57 -30.59 7.99
N VAL A 381 -18.73 -31.19 7.70
CA VAL A 381 -20.00 -30.48 7.54
C VAL A 381 -20.97 -30.97 8.61
N THR A 382 -21.45 -30.06 9.46
CA THR A 382 -22.35 -30.37 10.59
C THR A 382 -23.54 -29.42 10.59
N ARG A 383 -24.74 -29.94 10.84
CA ARG A 383 -25.92 -29.11 11.14
C ARG A 383 -26.03 -28.93 12.64
N GLN A 384 -26.24 -27.70 13.11
CA GLN A 384 -26.35 -27.36 14.52
C GLN A 384 -27.25 -26.13 14.72
N GLY A 385 -27.28 -25.53 15.92
CA GLY A 385 -27.93 -24.24 16.17
C GLY A 385 -29.41 -24.34 16.56
N GLU A 386 -29.74 -23.81 17.75
CA GLU A 386 -31.11 -23.73 18.27
C GLU A 386 -31.79 -22.42 17.83
N GLY A 387 -33.05 -22.51 17.40
CA GLY A 387 -33.86 -21.34 17.02
C GLY A 387 -35.23 -21.71 16.49
N THR A 388 -35.90 -20.74 15.86
CA THR A 388 -37.25 -20.91 15.28
C THR A 388 -37.21 -20.66 13.79
N ASP A 389 -37.70 -21.61 12.99
CA ASP A 389 -37.76 -21.45 11.53
C ASP A 389 -38.85 -20.46 11.07
N LYS A 390 -38.89 -20.16 9.76
CA LYS A 390 -39.87 -19.23 9.16
C LYS A 390 -41.33 -19.59 9.45
N TYR A 391 -41.61 -20.85 9.80
CA TYR A 391 -42.96 -21.35 10.07
C TYR A 391 -43.30 -21.39 11.56
N GLY A 392 -42.41 -20.92 12.44
CA GLY A 392 -42.62 -20.90 13.88
C GLY A 392 -42.26 -22.23 14.57
N THR A 393 -41.48 -23.10 13.94
CA THR A 393 -41.07 -24.38 14.52
C THR A 393 -39.73 -24.25 15.23
N GLU A 394 -39.69 -24.60 16.52
CA GLU A 394 -38.44 -24.72 17.29
C GLU A 394 -37.60 -25.89 16.78
N ARG A 395 -36.32 -25.62 16.50
CA ARG A 395 -35.37 -26.56 15.89
C ARG A 395 -33.97 -26.37 16.48
N ASN A 396 -33.13 -27.39 16.36
CA ASN A 396 -31.73 -27.40 16.82
C ASN A 396 -30.73 -27.72 15.70
N ASP A 397 -31.14 -27.47 14.46
CA ASP A 397 -30.41 -27.76 13.22
C ASP A 397 -30.53 -26.62 12.18
N LEU A 398 -30.65 -25.37 12.64
CA LEU A 398 -30.83 -24.20 11.79
C LEU A 398 -29.55 -23.70 11.13
N ASP A 399 -28.41 -23.92 11.76
CA ASP A 399 -27.10 -23.46 11.32
C ASP A 399 -26.37 -24.55 10.52
N LEU A 400 -25.48 -24.10 9.64
CA LEU A 400 -24.51 -24.95 8.95
C LEU A 400 -23.08 -24.62 9.41
N LEU A 401 -22.40 -25.59 10.00
CA LEU A 401 -21.01 -25.49 10.40
C LEU A 401 -20.10 -26.26 9.42
N LEU A 402 -19.13 -25.57 8.87
CA LEU A 402 -17.99 -26.13 8.14
C LEU A 402 -16.75 -26.04 9.03
N THR A 403 -15.99 -27.12 9.19
CA THR A 403 -14.71 -27.11 9.90
C THR A 403 -13.57 -27.62 9.03
N PHE A 404 -12.39 -27.03 9.21
CA PHE A 404 -11.22 -27.21 8.37
C PHE A 404 -10.06 -27.86 9.12
N LYS A 405 -9.02 -28.28 8.38
CA LYS A 405 -7.92 -29.12 8.90
C LYS A 405 -6.95 -28.40 9.83
N ASP A 406 -6.92 -27.08 9.77
CA ASP A 406 -6.15 -26.18 10.64
C ASP A 406 -6.87 -25.91 11.97
N GLY A 407 -8.14 -26.30 12.09
CA GLY A 407 -8.98 -26.07 13.26
C GLY A 407 -9.92 -24.88 13.14
N GLY A 408 -9.86 -24.12 12.04
CA GLY A 408 -10.80 -23.04 11.76
C GLY A 408 -12.18 -23.53 11.35
N SER A 409 -13.14 -22.61 11.26
CA SER A 409 -14.52 -22.90 10.87
C SER A 409 -15.23 -21.74 10.17
N ILE A 410 -16.29 -22.07 9.43
CA ILE A 410 -17.32 -21.12 9.00
C ILE A 410 -18.66 -21.60 9.55
N LEU A 411 -19.34 -20.73 10.29
CA LEU A 411 -20.70 -20.94 10.78
C LEU A 411 -21.68 -20.06 9.98
N ILE A 412 -22.49 -20.68 9.13
CA ILE A 412 -23.58 -20.01 8.44
C ILE A 412 -24.83 -20.09 9.33
N LYS A 413 -25.18 -18.97 9.95
CA LYS A 413 -26.35 -18.85 10.82
C LYS A 413 -27.64 -18.95 10.03
N ASP A 414 -28.61 -19.69 10.55
CA ASP A 414 -29.95 -19.83 9.96
C ASP A 414 -29.98 -20.34 8.50
N ALA A 415 -28.92 -21.04 8.07
CA ALA A 415 -28.80 -21.67 6.75
C ALA A 415 -29.97 -22.60 6.36
N PHE A 416 -30.79 -23.05 7.31
CA PHE A 416 -31.98 -23.89 7.09
C PHE A 416 -33.29 -23.24 7.58
N PHE A 417 -33.40 -21.91 7.52
CA PHE A 417 -34.54 -21.14 8.01
C PHE A 417 -35.87 -21.44 7.30
N LEU A 418 -35.85 -21.79 6.01
CA LEU A 418 -37.06 -22.17 5.26
C LEU A 418 -37.54 -23.61 5.51
N GLY A 419 -36.86 -24.37 6.36
CA GLY A 419 -37.23 -25.73 6.71
C GLY A 419 -36.05 -26.70 6.77
N ALA A 420 -36.29 -27.93 7.21
CA ALA A 420 -35.22 -28.90 7.50
C ALA A 420 -34.41 -29.36 6.28
N ASN A 421 -34.96 -29.16 5.08
CA ASN A 421 -34.32 -29.48 3.83
C ASN A 421 -33.72 -28.22 3.19
N PRO A 422 -34.46 -27.21 2.71
CA PRO A 422 -33.87 -26.14 1.89
C PRO A 422 -32.67 -25.45 2.55
N LEU A 423 -31.47 -25.64 1.99
CA LEU A 423 -30.34 -24.76 2.26
C LEU A 423 -30.64 -23.41 1.61
N THR A 424 -30.72 -22.37 2.43
CA THR A 424 -30.99 -21.01 2.02
C THR A 424 -29.67 -20.26 1.90
N PHE A 425 -28.79 -20.79 1.06
CA PHE A 425 -27.48 -20.25 0.71
C PHE A 425 -27.13 -20.68 -0.71
N GLY A 426 -26.25 -19.95 -1.39
CA GLY A 426 -25.86 -20.26 -2.77
C GLY A 426 -24.80 -21.35 -2.88
N GLU A 427 -23.58 -20.99 -3.30
CA GLU A 427 -22.56 -21.94 -3.75
C GLU A 427 -21.27 -21.92 -2.92
N PHE A 428 -20.55 -23.04 -2.91
CA PHE A 428 -19.20 -23.12 -2.34
C PHE A 428 -18.21 -23.50 -3.44
N HIS A 429 -17.21 -22.65 -3.65
CA HIS A 429 -16.26 -22.71 -4.75
C HIS A 429 -14.88 -23.07 -4.23
N PHE A 430 -14.22 -24.03 -4.89
CA PHE A 430 -12.89 -24.52 -4.50
C PHE A 430 -11.85 -24.18 -5.57
N SER A 431 -10.59 -24.05 -5.15
CA SER A 431 -9.46 -23.72 -6.05
C SER A 431 -9.24 -24.72 -7.19
N ASP A 432 -9.75 -25.95 -7.09
CA ASP A 432 -9.64 -26.99 -8.13
C ASP A 432 -10.77 -26.94 -9.17
N GLY A 433 -11.68 -25.97 -9.04
CA GLY A 433 -12.86 -25.80 -9.89
C GLY A 433 -14.07 -26.63 -9.46
N THR A 434 -13.98 -27.39 -8.36
CA THR A 434 -15.15 -28.03 -7.75
C THR A 434 -16.13 -26.98 -7.23
N VAL A 435 -17.42 -27.23 -7.43
CA VAL A 435 -18.51 -26.40 -6.89
C VAL A 435 -19.48 -27.28 -6.11
N TRP A 436 -19.74 -26.92 -4.86
CA TRP A 436 -20.85 -27.47 -4.10
C TRP A 436 -22.05 -26.52 -4.19
N ASN A 437 -23.15 -27.03 -4.74
CA ASN A 437 -24.46 -26.42 -4.63
C ASN A 437 -25.36 -27.32 -3.75
N TRP A 438 -26.60 -26.91 -3.54
CA TRP A 438 -27.58 -27.67 -2.76
C TRP A 438 -27.70 -29.17 -3.13
N GLU A 439 -27.67 -29.51 -4.42
CA GLU A 439 -27.75 -30.91 -4.86
C GLU A 439 -26.49 -31.71 -4.54
N SER A 440 -25.32 -31.09 -4.67
CA SER A 440 -24.03 -31.67 -4.30
C SER A 440 -23.94 -31.86 -2.78
N PHE A 441 -24.36 -30.85 -2.03
CA PHE A 441 -24.29 -30.81 -0.57
C PHE A 441 -25.10 -31.94 0.08
N ASN A 442 -26.34 -32.16 -0.37
CA ASN A 442 -27.17 -33.26 0.13
C ASN A 442 -26.55 -34.64 -0.09
N LYS A 443 -25.80 -34.84 -1.17
CA LYS A 443 -25.10 -36.11 -1.44
C LYS A 443 -23.92 -36.29 -0.47
N CYS A 444 -23.25 -35.23 -0.06
CA CYS A 444 -22.16 -35.27 0.92
C CYS A 444 -22.68 -35.55 2.35
N VAL A 445 -23.72 -34.84 2.79
CA VAL A 445 -24.33 -35.04 4.12
C VAL A 445 -24.97 -36.42 4.24
N SER A 446 -25.69 -36.88 3.20
CA SER A 446 -26.30 -38.21 3.21
C SER A 446 -25.26 -39.34 3.17
N LYS A 447 -24.13 -39.19 2.47
CA LYS A 447 -23.04 -40.17 2.50
C LYS A 447 -22.38 -40.28 3.87
N ARG A 448 -22.18 -39.16 4.60
CA ARG A 448 -21.64 -39.21 5.97
C ARG A 448 -22.64 -39.76 6.99
N GLN A 449 -23.93 -39.42 6.91
CA GLN A 449 -24.97 -40.08 7.73
C GLN A 449 -25.09 -41.58 7.44
N VAL A 450 -24.84 -42.01 6.20
CA VAL A 450 -24.79 -43.44 5.85
C VAL A 450 -23.55 -44.11 6.42
N MET A 451 -22.39 -43.44 6.45
CA MET A 451 -21.17 -43.96 7.10
C MET A 451 -21.33 -44.08 8.62
N GLU A 452 -21.94 -43.10 9.29
CA GLU A 452 -22.25 -43.20 10.73
C GLU A 452 -23.27 -44.30 11.05
N LYS A 453 -24.29 -44.50 10.19
CA LYS A 453 -25.22 -45.63 10.33
C LYS A 453 -24.58 -46.99 10.05
N ILE A 454 -23.55 -47.07 9.21
CA ILE A 454 -22.81 -48.31 8.95
C ILE A 454 -21.85 -48.64 10.12
N PHE A 455 -21.35 -47.64 10.85
CA PHE A 455 -20.48 -47.87 12.01
C PHE A 455 -21.26 -48.31 13.27
N LEU A 456 -22.54 -47.93 13.41
CA LEU A 456 -23.39 -48.37 14.53
C LEU A 456 -24.02 -49.78 14.36
N MET A 457 -23.74 -50.48 13.25
CA MET A 457 -24.30 -51.80 12.95
C MET A 457 -23.28 -52.96 13.00
N VAL A 458 -22.05 -52.72 13.48
CA VAL A 458 -20.97 -53.74 13.61
C VAL A 458 -20.38 -53.84 15.02
N LEU A 459 -21.15 -53.54 16.07
CA LEU A 459 -20.83 -53.94 17.46
C LEU A 459 -22.01 -54.63 18.14
#